data_AF-A0A3D9KX45-F1
#
_entry.id   AF-A0A3D9KX45-F1
#
_cell.length_a   1.000
_cell.length_b   1.000
_cell.length_c   1.000
_cell.angle_alpha   90.00
_cell.angle_beta   90.00
_cell.angle_gamma   90.00
#
_symmetry.space_group_name_H-M   'P 1'
#
loop_
_entity.id
_entity.type
_entity.pdbx_description
1 polymer ?
#
loop_
_entity_poly.entity_id
_entity_poly.type
_entity_poly.pdbx_seq_one_letter_code
_entity_poly.pdbx_strand_id
1 'polypeptide(L)'
;METTIDNPIKRVDSEALDNAYKVILESLKEVARKNELSDEEINYLSDLIRESYLRRKSTLFVRSYSDELSNYLKHAFRFALNQESDESQISDYTKLFYYKSKKHSIASDK
;
A
#
# COMPACT_ATOMS: atom_id res chain seq x y z
N MET A 1 -23.53 -2.16 -0.63
CA MET A 1 -22.62 -2.18 0.53
C MET A 1 -21.29 -2.70 0.05
N GLU A 2 -20.33 -1.81 -0.20
CA GLU A 2 -18.96 -2.20 -0.56
C GLU A 2 -18.24 -2.64 0.72
N THR A 3 -18.03 -3.93 0.89
CA THR A 3 -17.04 -4.43 1.83
C THR A 3 -15.67 -4.30 1.16
N THR A 4 -15.02 -3.16 1.32
CA THR A 4 -13.56 -3.12 1.33
C THR A 4 -13.13 -4.10 2.42
N ILE A 5 -12.69 -5.29 2.03
CA ILE A 5 -12.09 -6.24 2.95
C ILE A 5 -10.76 -5.61 3.36
N ASP A 6 -10.82 -4.79 4.41
CA ASP A 6 -9.69 -4.24 5.14
C ASP A 6 -8.93 -5.46 5.66
N ASN A 7 -7.94 -5.93 4.89
CA ASN A 7 -7.32 -7.21 5.13
C ASN A 7 -6.50 -7.09 6.42
N PRO A 8 -6.99 -7.63 7.56
CA PRO A 8 -6.47 -7.28 8.87
C PRO A 8 -5.02 -7.74 9.04
N ILE A 9 -4.65 -8.82 8.35
CA ILE A 9 -3.30 -9.38 8.32
C ILE A 9 -2.29 -8.36 7.75
N LYS A 10 -2.68 -7.59 6.71
CA LYS A 10 -1.80 -6.58 6.08
C LYS A 10 -1.51 -5.38 7.00
N ARG A 11 -2.48 -4.96 7.82
CA ARG A 11 -2.27 -3.87 8.80
C ARG A 11 -1.41 -4.34 9.98
N VAL A 12 -1.65 -5.54 10.48
CA VAL A 12 -0.91 -6.12 11.60
C VAL A 12 0.58 -6.25 11.27
N ASP A 13 0.94 -6.66 10.06
CA ASP A 13 2.35 -6.76 9.65
C ASP A 13 3.05 -5.39 9.55
N SER A 14 2.34 -4.34 9.14
CA SER A 14 2.90 -2.98 9.07
C SER A 14 3.06 -2.36 10.46
N GLU A 15 2.09 -2.55 11.36
CA GLU A 15 2.15 -2.04 12.73
C GLU A 15 3.24 -2.76 13.55
N ALA A 16 3.37 -4.08 13.37
CA ALA A 16 4.45 -4.84 13.98
C ALA A 16 5.83 -4.34 13.51
N LEU A 17 5.98 -4.02 12.22
CA LEU A 17 7.22 -3.45 11.68
C LEU A 17 7.51 -2.05 12.26
N ASP A 18 6.50 -1.19 12.37
CA ASP A 18 6.64 0.16 12.94
C ASP A 18 7.03 0.10 14.43
N ASN A 19 6.47 -0.85 15.19
CA ASN A 19 6.83 -1.06 16.59
C ASN A 19 8.24 -1.63 16.74
N ALA A 20 8.61 -2.63 15.93
CA ALA A 20 9.96 -3.18 15.93
C ALA A 20 11.02 -2.12 15.64
N TYR A 21 10.76 -1.22 14.67
CA TYR A 21 11.64 -0.11 14.35
C TYR A 21 11.89 0.82 15.56
N LYS A 22 10.83 1.18 16.29
CA LYS A 22 10.95 2.01 17.50
C LYS A 22 11.78 1.33 18.58
N VAL A 23 11.49 0.06 18.88
CA VAL A 23 12.21 -0.72 19.90
C VAL A 23 13.70 -0.85 19.55
N ILE A 24 14.03 -1.07 18.28
CA ILE A 24 15.42 -1.16 17.82
C ILE A 24 16.14 0.17 18.01
N LEU A 25 15.52 1.30 17.67
CA LEU A 25 16.13 2.63 17.88
C LEU A 25 16.32 2.94 19.37
N GLU A 26 15.36 2.55 20.22
CA GLU A 26 15.50 2.70 21.68
C GLU A 26 16.64 1.84 22.22
N SER A 27 16.72 0.59 21.78
CA SER A 27 17.80 -0.33 22.14
C SER A 27 19.17 0.20 21.68
N LEU A 28 19.24 0.78 20.48
CA LEU A 28 20.44 1.43 19.98
C LEU A 28 20.88 2.57 20.90
N LYS A 29 19.95 3.42 21.34
CA LYS A 29 20.26 4.52 22.28
C LYS A 29 20.79 4.00 23.61
N GLU A 30 20.23 2.92 24.14
CA GLU A 30 20.73 2.30 25.37
C GLU A 30 22.14 1.74 25.20
N VAL A 31 22.40 1.03 24.10
CA VAL A 31 23.73 0.49 23.78
C VAL A 31 24.74 1.61 23.56
N ALA A 32 24.35 2.66 22.85
CA ALA A 32 25.18 3.83 22.59
C ALA A 32 25.63 4.51 23.89
N ARG A 33 24.70 4.71 24.83
CA ARG A 33 25.02 5.26 26.16
C ARG A 33 25.97 4.36 26.95
N LYS A 34 25.78 3.04 26.89
CA LYS A 34 26.64 2.08 27.62
C LYS A 34 28.05 1.99 27.09
N ASN A 35 28.25 2.28 25.80
CA ASN A 35 29.53 2.15 25.12
C ASN A 35 30.14 3.51 24.74
N GLU A 36 29.56 4.62 25.21
CA GLU A 36 30.02 5.98 24.93
C GLU A 36 30.23 6.26 23.44
N LEU A 37 29.32 5.76 22.59
CA LEU A 37 29.38 5.99 21.15
C LEU A 37 29.28 7.48 20.83
N SER A 38 30.00 7.91 19.80
CA SER A 38 29.91 9.27 19.30
C SER A 38 28.57 9.53 18.62
N ASP A 39 28.15 10.80 18.55
CA ASP A 39 26.94 11.17 17.82
C ASP A 39 27.00 10.76 16.34
N GLU A 40 28.19 10.76 15.75
CA GLU A 40 28.42 10.33 14.37
C GLU A 40 28.15 8.83 14.18
N GLU A 41 28.61 7.99 15.12
CA GLU A 41 28.37 6.54 15.11
C GLU A 41 26.89 6.23 15.34
N ILE A 42 26.24 6.94 16.27
CA ILE A 42 24.80 6.79 16.55
C ILE A 42 23.98 7.16 15.32
N ASN A 43 24.32 8.27 14.65
CA ASN A 43 23.64 8.72 13.45
C ASN A 43 23.83 7.73 12.30
N TYR A 44 25.06 7.26 12.09
CA TYR A 44 25.36 6.25 11.08
C TYR A 44 24.54 4.95 11.28
N LEU A 45 24.51 4.43 12.50
CA LEU A 45 23.74 3.21 12.82
C LEU A 45 22.22 3.45 12.69
N SER A 46 21.74 4.61 13.13
CA SER A 46 20.32 4.98 12.99
C SER A 46 19.90 5.07 11.53
N ASP A 47 20.77 5.61 10.67
CA ASP A 47 20.53 5.73 9.24
C ASP A 47 20.46 4.35 8.57
N LEU A 48 21.35 3.42 8.91
CA LEU A 48 21.30 2.04 8.42
C LEU A 48 20.00 1.33 8.82
N ILE A 49 19.57 1.49 10.08
CA ILE A 49 18.31 0.92 10.59
C ILE A 49 17.12 1.54 9.84
N ARG A 50 17.12 2.86 9.61
CA ARG A 50 16.08 3.57 8.88
C ARG A 50 15.99 3.11 7.42
N GLU A 51 17.11 2.97 6.73
CA GLU A 51 17.12 2.49 5.34
C GLU A 51 16.55 1.07 5.23
N SER A 52 16.95 0.18 6.12
CA SER A 52 16.44 -1.19 6.17
C SER A 52 14.92 -1.22 6.43
N TYR A 53 14.46 -0.42 7.39
CA TYR A 53 13.04 -0.24 7.69
C TYR A 53 12.24 0.26 6.47
N LEU A 54 12.72 1.32 5.81
CA LEU A 54 12.07 1.88 4.62
C LEU A 54 12.00 0.87 3.47
N ARG A 55 13.07 0.10 3.24
CA ARG A 55 13.09 -0.97 2.24
C ARG A 55 12.08 -2.06 2.55
N ARG A 56 11.93 -2.44 3.82
CA ARG A 56 10.95 -3.45 4.21
C ARG A 56 9.52 -2.93 4.08
N LYS A 57 9.27 -1.69 4.48
CA LYS A 57 7.97 -1.01 4.37
C LYS A 57 7.54 -0.84 2.90
N SER A 58 8.46 -0.45 2.02
CA SER A 58 8.18 -0.35 0.58
C SER A 58 7.87 -1.72 -0.03
N THR A 59 8.58 -2.77 0.38
CA THR A 59 8.31 -4.14 -0.08
C THR A 59 6.89 -4.59 0.33
N LEU A 60 6.49 -4.31 1.57
CA LEU A 60 5.14 -4.62 2.05
C LEU A 60 4.07 -3.84 1.26
N PHE A 61 4.31 -2.55 1.01
CA PHE A 61 3.40 -1.70 0.22
C PHE A 61 3.25 -2.19 -1.23
N VAL A 62 4.36 -2.50 -1.90
CA VAL A 62 4.33 -3.01 -3.29
C VAL A 62 3.58 -4.33 -3.34
N ARG A 63 3.85 -5.24 -2.39
CA ARG A 63 3.14 -6.52 -2.30
C ARG A 63 1.65 -6.33 -2.06
N SER A 64 1.26 -5.43 -1.15
CA SER A 64 -0.16 -5.18 -0.89
C SER A 64 -0.87 -4.64 -2.12
N TYR A 65 -0.24 -3.70 -2.83
CA TYR A 65 -0.79 -3.09 -4.03
C TYR A 65 -0.84 -4.06 -5.22
N SER A 66 0.19 -4.90 -5.39
CA SER A 66 0.20 -5.93 -6.44
C SER A 66 -0.89 -6.98 -6.24
N ASP A 67 -1.15 -7.37 -4.99
CA ASP A 67 -2.22 -8.32 -4.68
C ASP A 67 -3.60 -7.73 -4.97
N GLU A 68 -3.81 -6.44 -4.65
CA GLU A 68 -5.04 -5.71 -4.95
C GLU A 68 -5.24 -5.55 -6.46
N LEU A 69 -4.19 -5.16 -7.18
CA LEU A 69 -4.21 -5.04 -8.63
C LEU A 69 -4.51 -6.38 -9.31
N SER A 70 -3.86 -7.46 -8.87
CA SER A 70 -4.10 -8.82 -9.36
C SER A 70 -5.56 -9.26 -9.10
N ASN A 71 -6.10 -8.97 -7.92
CA ASN A 71 -7.50 -9.26 -7.61
C ASN A 71 -8.45 -8.46 -8.49
N TYR A 72 -8.19 -7.17 -8.66
CA TYR A 72 -8.98 -6.31 -9.55
C TYR A 72 -8.98 -6.84 -10.98
N LEU A 73 -7.81 -7.17 -11.53
CA LEU A 73 -7.67 -7.74 -12.87
C LEU A 73 -8.43 -9.07 -12.99
N LYS A 74 -8.31 -9.97 -12.01
CA LYS A 74 -9.07 -11.23 -12.01
C LYS A 74 -10.58 -11.00 -12.00
N HIS A 75 -11.07 -10.03 -11.23
CA HIS A 75 -12.49 -9.68 -11.22
C HIS A 75 -12.93 -9.07 -12.56
N ALA A 76 -12.14 -8.17 -13.15
CA ALA A 76 -12.43 -7.58 -14.45
C ALA A 76 -12.46 -8.64 -15.56
N PHE A 77 -11.49 -9.57 -15.58
CA PHE A 77 -11.46 -10.68 -16.53
C PHE A 77 -12.63 -11.63 -16.35
N ARG A 78 -12.97 -12.01 -15.11
CA ARG A 78 -14.16 -12.84 -14.84
C ARG A 78 -15.45 -12.15 -15.26
N PHE A 79 -15.56 -10.85 -15.02
CA PHE A 79 -16.71 -10.07 -15.47
C PHE A 79 -16.82 -10.05 -17.00
N ALA A 80 -15.71 -9.80 -17.70
CA ALA A 80 -15.68 -9.79 -19.17
C ALA A 80 -15.96 -11.16 -19.79
N LEU A 81 -15.50 -12.26 -19.15
CA LEU A 81 -15.68 -13.62 -19.66
C LEU A 81 -17.04 -14.24 -19.30
N ASN A 82 -17.66 -13.82 -18.19
CA ASN A 82 -18.96 -14.34 -17.74
C ASN A 82 -20.14 -13.46 -18.16
N GLN A 83 -19.91 -12.37 -18.89
CA GLN A 83 -21.00 -11.70 -19.62
C GLN A 83 -21.37 -12.59 -20.82
N GLU A 84 -22.39 -13.45 -20.64
CA GLU A 84 -23.20 -13.86 -21.78
C GLU A 84 -23.76 -12.58 -22.42
N SER A 85 -23.41 -12.39 -23.69
CA SER A 85 -23.64 -11.16 -24.44
C SER A 85 -25.14 -10.94 -24.70
N ASP A 86 -25.86 -10.41 -23.71
CA ASP A 86 -27.14 -9.77 -23.94
C ASP A 86 -26.86 -8.32 -24.37
N GLU A 87 -27.03 -8.03 -25.67
CA GLU A 87 -26.72 -6.72 -26.30
C GLU A 87 -27.34 -5.53 -25.56
N SER A 88 -28.46 -5.76 -24.85
CA SER A 88 -29.13 -4.74 -24.04
C SER A 88 -28.28 -4.25 -22.86
N GLN A 89 -27.47 -5.12 -22.24
CA GLN A 89 -26.68 -4.77 -21.06
C GLN A 89 -25.38 -4.03 -21.42
N ILE A 90 -24.80 -4.34 -22.59
CA ILE A 90 -23.57 -3.68 -23.08
C ILE A 90 -23.79 -2.16 -23.25
N SER A 91 -24.96 -1.74 -23.72
CA SER A 91 -25.34 -0.32 -23.85
C SER A 91 -25.31 0.43 -22.52
N ASP A 92 -25.84 -0.19 -21.46
CA ASP A 92 -26.01 0.50 -20.17
C ASP A 92 -24.72 0.53 -19.35
N TYR A 93 -23.88 -0.50 -19.45
CA TYR A 93 -22.52 -0.46 -18.91
C TYR A 93 -21.67 0.61 -19.59
N THR A 94 -21.76 0.74 -20.92
CA THR A 94 -21.03 1.77 -21.68
C THR A 94 -21.43 3.18 -21.23
N LYS A 95 -22.71 3.43 -20.97
CA LYS A 95 -23.19 4.71 -20.43
C LYS A 95 -22.66 5.00 -19.03
N LEU A 96 -22.57 4.00 -18.14
CA LEU A 96 -22.01 4.16 -16.80
C LEU A 96 -20.51 4.49 -16.82
N PHE A 97 -19.74 3.82 -17.68
CA PHE A 97 -18.31 4.12 -17.87
C PHE A 97 -18.09 5.52 -18.47
N TYR A 98 -18.88 5.90 -19.47
CA TYR A 98 -18.81 7.23 -20.09
C TYR A 98 -19.21 8.35 -19.12
N TYR A 99 -20.18 8.10 -18.24
CA TYR A 99 -20.61 9.08 -17.23
C TYR A 99 -19.56 9.24 -16.11
N LYS A 100 -18.90 8.16 -15.69
CA LYS A 100 -17.79 8.23 -14.72
C LYS A 100 -16.54 8.89 -15.31
N SER A 101 -16.20 8.63 -16.57
CA SER A 101 -15.04 9.26 -17.21
C SER A 101 -15.24 10.77 -17.45
N LYS A 102 -16.46 11.22 -17.77
CA LYS A 102 -16.78 12.64 -17.93
C LYS A 102 -16.82 13.45 -16.62
N LYS A 103 -17.15 12.82 -15.48
CA LYS A 103 -17.12 13.53 -14.17
C LYS A 103 -15.73 13.74 -13.59
N HIS A 104 -14.71 13.09 -14.16
CA HIS A 104 -13.30 13.34 -13.87
C HIS A 104 -12.60 14.12 -14.98
N SER A 105 -13.29 15.01 -15.71
CA SER A 105 -12.56 16.15 -16.27
C SER A 105 -12.15 17.01 -15.09
N ILE A 106 -10.84 17.07 -14.81
CA ILE A 106 -10.25 18.13 -14.02
C ILE A 106 -10.74 19.43 -14.67
N ALA A 107 -11.70 20.09 -14.03
CA ALA A 107 -11.90 21.51 -14.26
C ALA A 107 -10.58 22.15 -13.84
N SER A 108 -9.76 22.45 -14.85
CA SER A 108 -8.66 23.40 -14.70
C SER A 108 -9.34 24.74 -14.43
N ASP A 109 -9.63 25.02 -13.17
CA ASP A 109 -10.03 26.34 -12.73
C ASP A 109 -8.91 27.32 -13.11
N LYS A 110 -9.30 28.35 -13.87
CA LYS A 110 -8.55 29.59 -14.06
C LYS A 110 -9.02 30.59 -13.02
#